data_AF-A0A1V1P7P0-F1
#
_entry.id   AF-A0A1V1P7P0-F1
#
_cell.length_a   1.000
_cell.length_b   1.000
_cell.length_c   1.000
_cell.angle_alpha   90.00
_cell.angle_beta   90.00
_cell.angle_gamma   90.00
#
_symmetry.space_group_name_H-M   'P 1'
#
loop_
_entity.id
_entity.type
_entity.pdbx_description
1 polymer ?
#
loop_
_entity_poly.entity_id
_entity_poly.type
_entity_poly.pdbx_seq_one_letter_code
_entity_poly.pdbx_strand_id
1 'polypeptide(L)'
;MIENLMQSIRKWTGLSSEDIIDNEQPDTVFYTLADTIAFKKFVQTAMPKVFNLVPQTLNAFGQSLCKESPISQISTLENMISKLDFTIWAETIKTWVLILQNIQTENKQFLTDSLKPKFDALVENIDFADLKEALSQVSSDIDALSENINLLMWQYPAKLVLLFSIIPLAGNTACMIARNTFKHFNDVPPDILADILISLIKEIDMDLVSQLMDESAELARKLHTGAALIGEPGADALTQQVKSIVAKLSENINSTNVFKARQAIDHIKNGIWEAWFARLSGNYDILSQSISLWFDKTNQTIRQTSQLTAMLDDLPDNHFKQTIGSQCQELEMTEIAEILNQLVQLALRLEQLSPEALNAVLFQWIDALDTDAIGEISDKLASPLMQALAPIIQGIAPSLIHAFCDAMAGDEQFAIALRQLKKEFPL
;
A
#
# COMPACT_ATOMS: atom_id res chain seq x y z
N MET A 1 32.04 -6.82 43.72
CA MET A 1 31.07 -7.73 43.07
C MET A 1 31.76 -8.83 42.28
N ILE A 2 32.68 -8.52 41.36
CA ILE A 2 33.46 -9.50 40.60
C ILE A 2 34.28 -10.42 41.54
N GLU A 3 34.94 -9.88 42.57
CA GLU A 3 35.63 -10.72 43.57
C GLU A 3 34.70 -11.67 44.34
N ASN A 4 33.51 -11.21 44.73
CA ASN A 4 32.52 -12.07 45.39
C ASN A 4 31.95 -13.14 44.44
N LEU A 5 31.81 -12.80 43.16
CA LEU A 5 31.42 -13.73 42.10
C LEU A 5 32.53 -14.78 41.90
N MET A 6 33.78 -14.35 41.82
CA MET A 6 34.96 -15.22 41.69
C MET A 6 35.15 -16.12 42.92
N GLN A 7 34.95 -15.59 44.14
CA GLN A 7 34.96 -16.39 45.36
C GLN A 7 33.81 -17.40 45.40
N SER A 8 32.63 -17.02 44.93
CA SER A 8 31.48 -17.94 44.84
C SER A 8 31.71 -19.04 43.82
N ILE A 9 32.28 -18.71 42.66
CA ILE A 9 32.67 -19.66 41.61
C ILE A 9 33.75 -20.62 42.14
N ARG A 10 34.78 -20.11 42.83
CA ARG A 10 35.82 -20.95 43.48
C ARG A 10 35.21 -21.92 44.49
N LYS A 11 34.31 -21.43 45.34
CA LYS A 11 33.64 -22.25 46.37
C LYS A 11 32.74 -23.33 45.75
N TRP A 12 32.17 -23.08 44.58
CA TRP A 12 31.25 -24.00 43.90
C TRP A 12 31.93 -25.02 42.98
N THR A 13 33.02 -24.63 42.33
CA THR A 13 33.71 -25.47 41.33
C THR A 13 34.76 -26.39 41.95
N GLY A 14 35.22 -26.08 43.17
CA GLY A 14 36.27 -26.85 43.85
C GLY A 14 37.65 -26.69 43.23
N LEU A 15 37.82 -25.78 42.27
CA LEU A 15 39.11 -25.48 41.64
C LEU A 15 40.04 -24.81 42.65
N SER A 16 41.26 -25.35 42.77
CA SER A 16 42.29 -24.76 43.63
C SER A 16 42.85 -23.49 42.99
N SER A 17 43.48 -22.63 43.78
CA SER A 17 44.13 -21.42 43.24
C SER A 17 45.29 -21.74 42.29
N GLU A 18 45.86 -22.95 42.35
CA GLU A 18 46.99 -23.36 41.51
C GLU A 18 46.54 -23.77 40.09
N ASP A 19 45.33 -24.32 39.94
CA ASP A 19 44.79 -24.78 38.64
C ASP A 19 44.43 -23.65 37.67
N ILE A 20 44.30 -22.40 38.16
CA ILE A 20 43.84 -21.24 37.39
C ILE A 20 45.00 -20.28 37.05
N ILE A 21 46.12 -20.38 37.76
CA ILE A 21 47.21 -19.38 37.70
C ILE A 21 48.32 -19.78 36.73
N ASP A 22 48.48 -21.07 36.43
CA ASP A 22 49.52 -21.54 35.51
C ASP A 22 49.05 -21.50 34.04
N ASN A 23 49.29 -20.36 33.39
CA ASN A 23 49.46 -20.16 31.94
C ASN A 23 48.25 -20.21 30.99
N GLU A 24 47.01 -20.24 31.46
CA GLU A 24 45.85 -20.08 30.57
C GLU A 24 45.37 -18.62 30.52
N GLN A 25 45.16 -18.09 29.31
CA GLN A 25 44.53 -16.77 29.15
C GLN A 25 43.16 -16.77 29.85
N PRO A 26 42.73 -15.65 30.48
CA PRO A 26 41.46 -15.57 31.21
C PRO A 26 40.25 -16.11 30.43
N ASP A 27 40.29 -15.97 29.10
CA ASP A 27 39.26 -16.45 28.20
C ASP A 27 39.19 -17.99 28.14
N THR A 28 40.34 -18.68 28.13
CA THR A 28 40.43 -20.16 28.11
C THR A 28 39.82 -20.78 29.36
N VAL A 29 40.08 -20.18 30.53
CA VAL A 29 39.48 -20.62 31.80
C VAL A 29 37.96 -20.43 31.79
N PHE A 30 37.47 -19.32 31.20
CA PHE A 30 36.03 -19.07 31.11
C PHE A 30 35.32 -20.06 30.19
N TYR A 31 35.90 -20.40 29.04
CA TYR A 31 35.32 -21.41 28.13
C TYR A 31 35.32 -22.82 28.77
N THR A 32 36.41 -23.22 29.43
CA THR A 32 36.49 -24.51 30.13
C THR A 32 35.46 -24.60 31.27
N LEU A 33 35.27 -23.51 32.02
CA LEU A 33 34.23 -23.41 33.04
C LEU A 33 32.82 -23.46 32.43
N ALA A 34 32.60 -22.79 31.30
CA ALA A 34 31.30 -22.70 30.63
C ALA A 34 30.71 -24.06 30.25
N ASP A 35 31.56 -25.05 29.98
CA ASP A 35 31.13 -26.40 29.63
C ASP A 35 30.72 -27.27 30.83
N THR A 36 31.08 -26.88 32.04
CA THR A 36 30.76 -27.66 33.25
C THR A 36 29.27 -27.60 33.62
N ILE A 37 28.70 -28.72 34.07
CA ILE A 37 27.30 -28.79 34.57
C ILE A 37 27.10 -27.81 35.74
N ALA A 38 28.12 -27.66 36.60
CA ALA A 38 28.10 -26.76 37.74
C ALA A 38 27.96 -25.30 37.29
N PHE A 39 28.73 -24.86 36.30
CA PHE A 39 28.62 -23.51 35.75
C PHE A 39 27.28 -23.28 35.06
N LYS A 40 26.78 -24.23 34.25
CA LYS A 40 25.46 -24.12 33.62
C LYS A 40 24.33 -23.97 34.66
N LYS A 41 24.35 -24.75 35.74
CA LYS A 41 23.40 -24.62 36.86
C LYS A 41 23.56 -23.29 37.61
N PHE A 42 24.80 -22.85 37.80
CA PHE A 42 25.10 -21.55 38.39
C PHE A 42 24.53 -20.42 37.52
N VAL A 43 24.79 -20.41 36.21
CA VAL A 43 24.22 -19.45 35.26
C VAL A 43 22.69 -19.53 35.26
N GLN A 44 22.07 -20.70 35.21
CA GLN A 44 20.61 -20.82 35.30
C GLN A 44 20.01 -20.18 36.56
N THR A 45 20.73 -20.27 37.69
CA THR A 45 20.27 -19.72 38.98
C THR A 45 20.59 -18.23 39.15
N ALA A 46 21.77 -17.82 38.68
CA ALA A 46 22.30 -16.46 38.84
C ALA A 46 21.80 -15.53 37.74
N MET A 47 21.64 -16.01 36.52
CA MET A 47 21.35 -15.19 35.35
C MET A 47 19.99 -14.49 35.43
N PRO A 48 18.89 -15.09 35.92
CA PRO A 48 17.65 -14.35 36.16
C PRO A 48 17.83 -13.18 37.15
N LYS A 49 18.65 -13.37 38.19
CA LYS A 49 18.96 -12.31 39.16
C LYS A 49 19.79 -11.20 38.51
N VAL A 50 20.77 -11.56 37.67
CA VAL A 50 21.54 -10.58 36.89
C VAL A 50 20.63 -9.84 35.91
N PHE A 51 19.79 -10.55 35.16
CA PHE A 51 18.84 -9.95 34.21
C PHE A 51 17.81 -9.05 34.87
N ASN A 52 17.40 -9.30 36.12
CA ASN A 52 16.53 -8.40 36.88
C ASN A 52 17.32 -7.24 37.52
N LEU A 53 18.58 -7.47 37.87
CA LEU A 53 19.46 -6.43 38.40
C LEU A 53 19.79 -5.38 37.32
N VAL A 54 19.94 -5.77 36.05
CA VAL A 54 20.20 -4.85 34.94
C VAL A 54 19.13 -3.75 34.82
N PRO A 55 17.82 -4.02 34.63
CA PRO A 55 16.80 -2.99 34.55
C PRO A 55 16.63 -2.23 35.85
N GLN A 56 16.84 -2.86 37.03
CA GLN A 56 16.85 -2.13 38.30
C GLN A 56 18.01 -1.13 38.38
N THR A 57 19.20 -1.53 37.93
CA THR A 57 20.39 -0.68 37.88
C THR A 57 20.21 0.42 36.86
N LEU A 58 19.67 0.12 35.68
CA LEU A 58 19.35 1.11 34.64
C LEU A 58 18.28 2.08 35.10
N ASN A 59 17.25 1.63 35.84
CA ASN A 59 16.24 2.50 36.42
C ASN A 59 16.84 3.39 37.52
N ALA A 60 17.62 2.84 38.45
CA ALA A 60 18.30 3.62 39.49
C ALA A 60 19.30 4.62 38.88
N PHE A 61 20.03 4.20 37.85
CA PHE A 61 20.94 5.04 37.09
C PHE A 61 20.18 6.14 36.34
N GLY A 62 19.09 5.82 35.65
CA GLY A 62 18.22 6.79 34.98
C GLY A 62 17.66 7.81 35.98
N GLN A 63 17.15 7.37 37.13
CA GLN A 63 16.70 8.25 38.21
C GLN A 63 17.82 9.12 38.79
N SER A 64 19.06 8.62 38.82
CA SER A 64 20.23 9.41 39.21
C SER A 64 20.55 10.45 38.15
N LEU A 65 20.61 10.06 36.88
CA LEU A 65 20.85 10.94 35.75
C LEU A 65 19.80 12.05 35.66
N CYS A 66 18.51 11.75 35.88
CA CYS A 66 17.45 12.76 35.89
C CYS A 66 17.63 13.87 36.95
N LYS A 67 18.49 13.65 37.96
CA LYS A 67 18.83 14.67 38.98
C LYS A 67 20.04 15.51 38.58
N GLU A 68 20.79 15.10 37.57
CA GLU A 68 21.95 15.81 37.06
C GLU A 68 21.56 16.87 36.04
N SER A 69 22.50 17.76 35.69
CA SER A 69 22.31 18.73 34.61
C SER A 69 22.33 18.03 33.24
N PRO A 70 21.65 18.58 32.21
CA PRO A 70 21.64 17.98 30.87
C PRO A 70 23.03 17.71 30.27
N ILE A 71 23.99 18.61 30.53
CA ILE A 71 25.38 18.46 30.05
C ILE A 71 26.06 17.23 30.71
N SER A 72 25.81 17.00 32.00
CA SER A 72 26.34 15.84 32.73
C SER A 72 25.71 14.55 32.22
N GLN A 73 24.39 14.56 31.95
CA GLN A 73 23.68 13.43 31.37
C GLN A 73 24.28 13.03 30.00
N ILE A 74 24.46 13.99 29.09
CA ILE A 74 25.05 13.77 27.77
C ILE A 74 26.45 13.16 27.88
N SER A 75 27.35 13.80 28.64
CA SER A 75 28.73 13.31 28.77
C SER A 75 28.82 11.91 29.39
N THR A 76 27.91 11.58 30.31
CA THR A 76 27.84 10.24 30.90
C THR A 76 27.36 9.22 29.88
N LEU A 77 26.33 9.54 29.09
CA LEU A 77 25.82 8.67 28.03
C LEU A 77 26.86 8.47 26.91
N GLU A 78 27.54 9.52 26.46
CA GLU A 78 28.63 9.44 25.47
C GLU A 78 29.78 8.54 25.95
N ASN A 79 30.19 8.67 27.22
CA ASN A 79 31.23 7.83 27.81
C ASN A 79 30.79 6.37 27.93
N MET A 80 29.50 6.10 28.13
CA MET A 80 28.97 4.74 28.11
C MET A 80 28.96 4.17 26.70
N ILE A 81 28.43 4.91 25.73
CA ILE A 81 28.30 4.46 24.34
C ILE A 81 29.68 4.21 23.71
N SER A 82 30.64 5.10 23.94
CA SER A 82 32.01 4.97 23.40
C SER A 82 32.79 3.76 23.91
N LYS A 83 32.36 3.16 25.03
CA LYS A 83 32.97 1.95 25.61
C LYS A 83 32.28 0.66 25.18
N LEU A 84 31.18 0.74 24.43
CA LEU A 84 30.50 -0.45 23.91
C LEU A 84 31.28 -1.03 22.73
N ASP A 85 31.73 -2.27 22.86
CA ASP A 85 32.28 -3.02 21.73
C ASP A 85 31.16 -3.74 20.96
N PHE A 86 30.72 -3.14 19.87
CA PHE A 86 29.67 -3.70 19.01
C PHE A 86 30.08 -5.02 18.32
N THR A 87 31.37 -5.34 18.26
CA THR A 87 31.86 -6.61 17.70
C THR A 87 31.47 -7.78 18.61
N ILE A 88 31.70 -7.63 19.91
CA ILE A 88 31.32 -8.62 20.94
C ILE A 88 29.79 -8.80 20.94
N TRP A 89 29.03 -7.71 20.80
CA TRP A 89 27.57 -7.79 20.69
C TRP A 89 27.11 -8.56 19.46
N ALA A 90 27.72 -8.34 18.29
CA ALA A 90 27.36 -9.05 17.06
C ALA A 90 27.60 -10.57 17.20
N GLU A 91 28.74 -10.98 17.76
CA GLU A 91 29.05 -12.40 18.01
C GLU A 91 28.12 -13.03 19.05
N THR A 92 27.78 -12.26 20.10
CA THR A 92 26.84 -12.68 21.13
C THR A 92 25.44 -12.89 20.55
N ILE A 93 24.92 -11.93 19.78
CA ILE A 93 23.61 -12.03 19.11
C ILE A 93 23.58 -13.28 18.21
N LYS A 94 24.61 -13.51 17.41
CA LYS A 94 24.70 -14.71 16.56
C LYS A 94 24.59 -16.01 17.37
N THR A 95 25.29 -16.09 18.50
CA THR A 95 25.24 -17.26 19.39
C THR A 95 23.85 -17.48 19.97
N TRP A 96 23.17 -16.41 20.41
CA TRP A 96 21.80 -16.49 20.92
C TRP A 96 20.79 -16.89 19.85
N VAL A 97 20.94 -16.41 18.61
CA VAL A 97 20.09 -16.83 17.49
C VAL A 97 20.21 -18.35 17.29
N LEU A 98 21.41 -18.92 17.33
CA LEU A 98 21.62 -20.37 17.21
C LEU A 98 20.98 -21.15 18.37
N ILE A 99 21.13 -20.65 19.61
CA ILE A 99 20.50 -21.27 20.79
C ILE A 99 18.97 -21.24 20.65
N LEU A 100 18.40 -20.11 20.26
CA LEU A 100 16.95 -19.96 20.06
C LEU A 100 16.45 -20.88 18.95
N GLN A 101 17.18 -21.02 17.84
CA GLN A 101 16.85 -21.96 16.77
C GLN A 101 16.82 -23.42 17.27
N ASN A 102 17.79 -23.81 18.10
CA ASN A 102 17.82 -25.14 18.70
C ASN A 102 16.62 -25.37 19.64
N ILE A 103 16.33 -24.42 20.52
CA ILE A 103 15.18 -24.51 21.45
C ILE A 103 13.87 -24.58 20.67
N GLN A 104 13.69 -23.77 19.62
CA GLN A 104 12.48 -23.79 18.81
C GLN A 104 12.28 -25.08 18.02
N THR A 105 13.38 -25.80 17.72
CA THR A 105 13.30 -27.13 17.08
C THR A 105 12.68 -28.16 18.02
N GLU A 106 12.97 -28.06 19.32
CA GLU A 106 12.44 -28.96 20.35
C GLU A 106 11.09 -28.51 20.91
N ASN A 107 10.90 -27.20 21.11
CA ASN A 107 9.65 -26.61 21.60
C ASN A 107 9.31 -25.32 20.84
N LYS A 108 8.40 -25.45 19.87
CA LYS A 108 7.94 -24.34 19.00
C LYS A 108 7.19 -23.23 19.76
N GLN A 109 6.61 -23.52 20.92
CA GLN A 109 5.82 -22.56 21.71
C GLN A 109 6.59 -21.93 22.88
N PHE A 110 7.84 -22.34 23.11
CA PHE A 110 8.66 -21.90 24.24
C PHE A 110 8.66 -20.39 24.44
N LEU A 111 8.84 -19.61 23.36
CA LEU A 111 8.86 -18.14 23.46
C LEU A 111 7.50 -17.57 23.84
N THR A 112 6.42 -18.07 23.26
CA THR A 112 5.06 -17.61 23.57
C THR A 112 4.73 -17.86 25.04
N ASP A 113 4.96 -19.08 25.51
CA ASP A 113 4.64 -19.48 26.89
C ASP A 113 5.48 -18.72 27.92
N SER A 114 6.74 -18.42 27.57
CA SER A 114 7.68 -17.73 28.46
C SER A 114 7.53 -16.21 28.46
N LEU A 115 7.16 -15.61 27.33
CA LEU A 115 7.12 -14.16 27.15
C LEU A 115 5.74 -13.57 27.39
N LYS A 116 4.65 -14.28 27.07
CA LYS A 116 3.28 -13.76 27.23
C LYS A 116 3.01 -13.13 28.62
N PRO A 117 3.21 -13.83 29.75
CA PRO A 117 2.89 -13.24 31.05
C PRO A 117 3.76 -12.02 31.39
N LYS A 118 4.97 -11.94 30.83
CA LYS A 118 5.86 -10.79 31.02
C LYS A 118 5.46 -9.61 30.15
N PHE A 119 5.00 -9.89 28.93
CA PHE A 119 4.48 -8.88 28.02
C PHE A 119 3.18 -8.28 28.56
N ASP A 120 2.28 -9.11 29.11
CA ASP A 120 1.05 -8.64 29.78
C ASP A 120 1.41 -7.66 30.91
N ALA A 121 2.34 -8.05 31.79
CA ALA A 121 2.82 -7.17 32.85
C ALA A 121 3.52 -5.91 32.31
N LEU A 122 4.24 -5.98 31.19
CA LEU A 122 4.86 -4.81 30.59
C LEU A 122 3.82 -3.81 30.08
N VAL A 123 2.81 -4.28 29.33
CA VAL A 123 1.75 -3.43 28.78
C VAL A 123 0.92 -2.78 29.88
N GLU A 124 0.65 -3.48 30.99
CA GLU A 124 -0.06 -2.93 32.15
C GLU A 124 0.68 -1.79 32.86
N ASN A 125 2.01 -1.75 32.76
CA ASN A 125 2.85 -0.80 33.51
C ASN A 125 3.48 0.30 32.64
N ILE A 126 3.36 0.23 31.31
CA ILE A 126 3.84 1.29 30.41
C ILE A 126 2.81 2.40 30.33
N ASP A 127 3.24 3.64 30.59
CA ASP A 127 2.50 4.82 30.19
C ASP A 127 2.80 5.15 28.72
N PHE A 128 1.83 4.91 27.85
CA PHE A 128 1.96 5.20 26.41
C PHE A 128 1.96 6.69 26.09
N ALA A 129 1.44 7.55 26.98
CA ALA A 129 1.49 9.00 26.80
C ALA A 129 2.92 9.52 26.97
N ASP A 130 3.59 9.11 28.05
CA ASP A 130 5.00 9.43 28.29
C ASP A 130 5.90 8.87 27.17
N LEU A 131 5.60 7.65 26.70
CA LEU A 131 6.32 7.06 25.57
C LEU A 131 6.16 7.89 24.29
N LYS A 132 4.94 8.36 23.99
CA LYS A 132 4.66 9.21 22.83
C LYS A 132 5.44 10.53 22.92
N GLU A 133 5.46 11.17 24.08
CA GLU A 133 6.19 12.42 24.30
C GLU A 133 7.70 12.23 24.18
N ALA A 134 8.25 11.15 24.76
CA ALA A 134 9.67 10.84 24.62
C ALA A 134 10.05 10.59 23.15
N LEU A 135 9.24 9.84 22.40
CA LEU A 135 9.48 9.57 20.99
C LEU A 135 9.40 10.83 20.12
N SER A 136 8.48 11.75 20.42
CA SER A 136 8.38 13.00 19.66
C SER A 136 9.60 13.89 19.86
N GLN A 137 10.18 13.93 21.07
CA GLN A 137 11.37 14.71 21.37
C GLN A 137 12.64 14.16 20.69
N VAL A 138 12.77 12.84 20.54
CA VAL A 138 13.96 12.20 19.96
C VAL A 138 13.84 11.99 18.44
N SER A 139 12.68 12.30 17.85
CA SER A 139 12.42 12.11 16.41
C SER A 139 13.49 12.71 15.49
N SER A 140 13.99 13.90 15.80
CA SER A 140 15.05 14.56 15.02
C SER A 140 16.40 13.85 15.05
N ASP A 141 16.77 13.25 16.19
CA ASP A 141 18.01 12.46 16.32
C ASP A 141 17.88 11.11 15.61
N ILE A 142 16.67 10.52 15.60
CA ILE A 142 16.38 9.30 14.85
C ILE A 142 16.58 9.53 13.35
N ASP A 143 16.20 10.70 12.84
CA ASP A 143 16.36 11.02 11.42
C ASP A 143 17.84 11.09 11.02
N ALA A 144 18.66 11.80 11.80
CA ALA A 144 20.11 11.86 11.60
C ALA A 144 20.79 10.48 11.72
N LEU A 145 20.34 9.65 12.67
CA LEU A 145 20.83 8.29 12.80
C LEU A 145 20.42 7.41 11.60
N SER A 146 19.18 7.55 11.14
CA SER A 146 18.63 6.84 9.99
C SER A 146 19.44 7.13 8.72
N GLU A 147 19.79 8.40 8.47
CA GLU A 147 20.64 8.78 7.34
C GLU A 147 22.01 8.06 7.38
N ASN A 148 22.66 8.05 8.55
CA ASN A 148 23.95 7.39 8.74
C ASN A 148 23.86 5.86 8.55
N ILE A 149 22.81 5.23 9.07
CA ILE A 149 22.56 3.79 8.88
C ILE A 149 22.33 3.51 7.40
N ASN A 150 21.50 4.31 6.71
CA ASN A 150 21.21 4.14 5.29
C ASN A 150 22.50 4.24 4.46
N LEU A 151 23.32 5.26 4.68
CA LEU A 151 24.63 5.40 4.03
C LEU A 151 25.53 4.20 4.26
N LEU A 152 25.61 3.71 5.51
CA LEU A 152 26.41 2.54 5.84
C LEU A 152 25.88 1.28 5.13
N MET A 153 24.57 1.08 5.08
CA MET A 153 23.98 -0.09 4.42
C MET A 153 24.30 -0.13 2.93
N TRP A 154 24.26 1.02 2.23
CA TRP A 154 24.62 1.10 0.81
C TRP A 154 26.10 0.81 0.53
N GLN A 155 26.99 0.96 1.51
CA GLN A 155 28.40 0.54 1.39
C GLN A 155 28.57 -0.98 1.39
N TYR A 156 27.58 -1.74 1.88
CA TYR A 156 27.61 -3.21 1.96
C TYR A 156 26.43 -3.86 1.21
N PRO A 157 26.39 -3.77 -0.14
CA PRO A 157 25.23 -4.22 -0.94
C PRO A 157 24.88 -5.70 -0.75
N ALA A 158 25.86 -6.57 -0.51
CA ALA A 158 25.60 -7.99 -0.22
C ALA A 158 24.78 -8.20 1.06
N LYS A 159 25.05 -7.40 2.11
CA LYS A 159 24.29 -7.45 3.37
C LYS A 159 22.88 -6.90 3.17
N LEU A 160 22.72 -5.86 2.35
CA LEU A 160 21.42 -5.33 1.94
C LEU A 160 20.57 -6.39 1.23
N VAL A 161 21.14 -7.13 0.28
CA VAL A 161 20.41 -8.21 -0.42
C VAL A 161 19.95 -9.29 0.56
N LEU A 162 20.82 -9.70 1.50
CA LEU A 162 20.43 -10.65 2.55
C LEU A 162 19.34 -10.08 3.45
N LEU A 163 19.40 -8.80 3.80
CA LEU A 163 18.35 -8.13 4.56
C LEU A 163 17.02 -8.13 3.79
N PHE A 164 17.04 -7.81 2.50
CA PHE A 164 15.85 -7.85 1.63
C PHE A 164 15.28 -9.26 1.49
N SER A 165 16.10 -10.31 1.58
CA SER A 165 15.61 -11.69 1.58
C SER A 165 14.72 -12.04 2.79
N ILE A 166 14.80 -11.24 3.86
CA ILE A 166 13.95 -11.40 5.05
C ILE A 166 12.57 -10.76 4.82
N ILE A 167 12.42 -9.82 3.88
CA ILE A 167 11.17 -9.09 3.63
C ILE A 167 9.99 -10.05 3.38
N PRO A 168 10.07 -11.09 2.53
CA PRO A 168 8.94 -11.99 2.33
C PRO A 168 8.53 -12.74 3.61
N LEU A 169 9.50 -13.16 4.43
CA LEU A 169 9.21 -13.82 5.71
C LEU A 169 8.54 -12.83 6.68
N ALA A 170 9.11 -11.64 6.83
CA ALA A 170 8.55 -10.58 7.64
C ALA A 170 7.14 -10.19 7.17
N GLY A 171 6.92 -10.10 5.86
CA GLY A 171 5.63 -9.83 5.23
C GLY A 171 4.58 -10.90 5.57
N ASN A 172 4.93 -12.18 5.46
CA ASN A 172 4.03 -13.28 5.84
C ASN A 172 3.66 -13.23 7.33
N THR A 173 4.65 -12.99 8.20
CA THR A 173 4.42 -12.84 9.64
C THR A 173 3.56 -11.61 9.93
N ALA A 174 3.82 -10.48 9.27
CA ALA A 174 3.02 -9.27 9.38
C ALA A 174 1.57 -9.51 8.93
N CYS A 175 1.32 -10.21 7.82
CA CYS A 175 -0.02 -10.59 7.40
C CYS A 175 -0.73 -11.46 8.44
N MET A 176 -0.02 -12.40 9.09
CA MET A 176 -0.58 -13.22 10.15
C MET A 176 -0.94 -12.40 11.39
N ILE A 177 -0.05 -11.49 11.81
CA ILE A 177 -0.29 -10.56 12.92
C ILE A 177 -1.47 -9.64 12.59
N ALA A 178 -1.44 -8.97 11.44
CA ALA A 178 -2.50 -8.08 10.97
C ALA A 178 -3.85 -8.80 10.90
N ARG A 179 -3.89 -10.04 10.40
CA ARG A 179 -5.11 -10.86 10.42
C ARG A 179 -5.65 -11.05 11.83
N ASN A 180 -4.78 -11.35 12.80
CA ASN A 180 -5.19 -11.50 14.19
C ASN A 180 -5.64 -10.17 14.80
N THR A 181 -4.98 -9.06 14.49
CA THR A 181 -5.38 -7.72 14.94
C THR A 181 -6.72 -7.30 14.34
N PHE A 182 -6.91 -7.44 13.03
CA PHE A 182 -8.17 -7.09 12.36
C PHE A 182 -9.35 -7.92 12.84
N LYS A 183 -9.14 -9.17 13.27
CA LYS A 183 -10.18 -9.93 13.96
C LYS A 183 -10.69 -9.21 15.20
N HIS A 184 -9.80 -8.65 16.02
CA HIS A 184 -10.21 -7.89 17.20
C HIS A 184 -10.87 -6.56 16.82
N PHE A 185 -10.42 -5.88 15.77
CA PHE A 185 -11.07 -4.66 15.29
C PHE A 185 -12.51 -4.91 14.80
N ASN A 186 -12.78 -6.09 14.23
CA ASN A 186 -14.15 -6.45 13.84
C ASN A 186 -15.10 -6.62 15.04
N ASP A 187 -14.57 -6.78 16.25
CA ASP A 187 -15.37 -6.84 17.48
C ASP A 187 -15.60 -5.45 18.10
N VAL A 188 -14.92 -4.40 17.60
CA VAL A 188 -15.06 -3.02 18.07
C VAL A 188 -16.23 -2.33 17.33
N PRO A 189 -17.06 -1.52 18.03
CA PRO A 189 -18.08 -0.70 17.37
C PRO A 189 -17.50 0.19 16.25
N PRO A 190 -18.14 0.26 15.06
CA PRO A 190 -17.59 0.98 13.91
C PRO A 190 -17.32 2.47 14.14
N ASP A 191 -18.14 3.13 14.97
CA ASP A 191 -18.00 4.53 15.36
C ASP A 191 -16.71 4.77 16.15
N ILE A 192 -16.45 3.95 17.17
CA ILE A 192 -15.24 4.04 17.99
C ILE A 192 -13.99 3.78 17.13
N LEU A 193 -14.05 2.77 16.26
CA LEU A 193 -12.93 2.46 15.36
C LEU A 193 -12.65 3.62 14.40
N ALA A 194 -13.69 4.21 13.81
CA ALA A 194 -13.55 5.35 12.93
C ALA A 194 -12.93 6.56 13.65
N ASP A 195 -13.37 6.88 14.87
CA ASP A 195 -12.83 7.97 15.66
C ASP A 195 -11.34 7.80 15.96
N ILE A 196 -10.93 6.59 16.36
CA ILE A 196 -9.52 6.25 16.60
C ILE A 196 -8.70 6.46 15.32
N LEU A 197 -9.16 5.90 14.19
CA LEU A 197 -8.44 5.99 12.92
C LEU A 197 -8.34 7.43 12.42
N ILE A 198 -9.42 8.21 12.50
CA ILE A 198 -9.42 9.62 12.12
C ILE A 198 -8.48 10.42 13.02
N SER A 199 -8.44 10.15 14.32
CA SER A 199 -7.50 10.81 15.24
C SER A 199 -6.05 10.52 14.85
N LEU A 200 -5.73 9.27 14.52
CA LEU A 200 -4.38 8.89 14.09
C LEU A 200 -3.99 9.56 12.77
N ILE A 201 -4.91 9.62 11.80
CA ILE A 201 -4.66 10.27 10.50
C ILE A 201 -4.33 11.76 10.68
N LYS A 202 -4.98 12.44 11.62
CA LYS A 202 -4.75 13.87 11.90
C LYS A 202 -3.37 14.16 12.50
N GLU A 203 -2.72 13.18 13.11
CA GLU A 203 -1.38 13.34 13.69
C GLU A 203 -0.26 13.09 12.68
N ILE A 204 -0.57 12.65 11.47
CA ILE A 204 0.43 12.40 10.42
C ILE A 204 0.96 13.72 9.88
N ASP A 205 2.28 13.84 9.82
CA ASP A 205 2.97 14.95 9.16
C ASP A 205 2.81 14.83 7.63
N MET A 206 2.01 15.72 7.05
CA MET A 206 1.70 15.71 5.63
C MET A 206 2.88 16.16 4.76
N ASP A 207 3.82 16.93 5.30
CA ASP A 207 5.02 17.34 4.56
C ASP A 207 5.95 16.13 4.39
N LEU A 208 6.15 15.34 5.44
CA LEU A 208 6.89 14.07 5.36
C LEU A 208 6.21 13.06 4.42
N VAL A 209 4.88 12.96 4.47
CA VAL A 209 4.13 12.12 3.52
C VAL A 209 4.35 12.57 2.09
N SER A 210 4.34 13.88 1.81
CA SER A 210 4.56 14.39 0.45
C SER A 210 5.95 14.05 -0.09
N GLN A 211 6.99 14.21 0.73
CA GLN A 211 8.37 13.85 0.35
C GLN A 211 8.50 12.34 0.11
N LEU A 212 7.89 11.53 0.99
CA LEU A 212 7.86 10.07 0.79
C LEU A 212 7.13 9.68 -0.49
N MET A 213 6.03 10.36 -0.84
CA MET A 213 5.29 10.12 -2.08
C MET A 213 6.14 10.43 -3.31
N ASP A 214 6.91 11.52 -3.30
CA ASP A 214 7.82 11.88 -4.40
C ASP A 214 8.91 10.82 -4.61
N GLU A 215 9.57 10.40 -3.53
CA GLU A 215 10.59 9.34 -3.60
C GLU A 215 9.99 7.98 -3.98
N SER A 216 8.76 7.69 -3.55
CA SER A 216 8.04 6.48 -3.94
C SER A 216 7.65 6.48 -5.42
N ALA A 217 7.26 7.63 -5.97
CA ALA A 217 6.95 7.78 -7.39
C ALA A 217 8.21 7.54 -8.25
N GLU A 218 9.34 8.08 -7.84
CA GLU A 218 10.63 7.85 -8.50
C GLU A 218 11.08 6.39 -8.39
N LEU A 219 10.90 5.76 -7.22
CA LEU A 219 11.16 4.34 -7.04
C LEU A 219 10.27 3.48 -7.94
N ALA A 220 8.97 3.78 -8.02
CA ALA A 220 8.04 3.09 -8.90
C ALA A 220 8.43 3.23 -10.38
N ARG A 221 8.85 4.43 -10.81
CA ARG A 221 9.37 4.67 -12.16
C ARG A 221 10.62 3.83 -12.45
N LYS A 222 11.58 3.80 -11.53
CA LYS A 222 12.80 2.98 -11.63
C LYS A 222 12.48 1.49 -11.67
N LEU A 223 11.57 1.04 -10.82
CA LEU A 223 11.15 -0.36 -10.76
C LEU A 223 10.44 -0.78 -12.06
N HIS A 224 9.51 0.03 -12.55
CA HIS A 224 8.81 -0.24 -13.82
C HIS A 224 9.80 -0.31 -14.99
N THR A 225 10.70 0.66 -15.09
CA THR A 225 11.76 0.68 -16.13
C THR A 225 12.66 -0.55 -16.01
N GLY A 226 13.10 -0.90 -14.80
CA GLY A 226 13.92 -2.08 -14.55
C GLY A 226 13.20 -3.39 -14.87
N ALA A 227 11.92 -3.52 -14.52
CA ALA A 227 11.10 -4.69 -14.84
C ALA A 227 10.90 -4.85 -16.35
N ALA A 228 10.74 -3.75 -17.08
CA ALA A 228 10.66 -3.76 -18.53
C ALA A 228 11.97 -4.21 -19.20
N LEU A 229 13.13 -3.91 -18.60
CA LEU A 229 14.44 -4.36 -19.09
C LEU A 229 14.72 -5.84 -18.84
N ILE A 230 14.10 -6.44 -17.82
CA ILE A 230 14.30 -7.86 -17.45
C ILE A 230 13.28 -8.77 -18.15
N GLY A 231 12.09 -8.24 -18.48
CA GLY A 231 11.00 -8.98 -19.10
C GLY A 231 11.18 -9.29 -20.58
N GLU A 232 10.28 -10.11 -21.13
CA GLU A 232 10.19 -10.35 -22.56
C GLU A 232 9.54 -9.16 -23.29
N PRO A 233 9.86 -8.90 -24.57
CA PRO A 233 9.21 -7.85 -25.34
C PRO A 233 7.68 -8.00 -25.32
N GLY A 234 6.98 -7.00 -24.76
CA GLY A 234 5.52 -6.98 -24.66
C GLY A 234 4.92 -7.54 -23.37
N ALA A 235 5.74 -8.09 -22.45
CA ALA A 235 5.27 -8.50 -21.13
C ALA A 235 6.37 -8.31 -20.06
N ASP A 236 6.29 -7.20 -19.32
CA ASP A 236 7.24 -6.96 -18.22
C ASP A 236 7.11 -8.03 -17.12
N ALA A 237 8.25 -8.40 -16.53
CA ALA A 237 8.31 -9.51 -15.57
C ALA A 237 7.50 -9.24 -14.30
N LEU A 238 7.37 -7.98 -13.89
CA LEU A 238 6.64 -7.59 -12.69
C LEU A 238 5.13 -7.81 -12.89
N THR A 239 4.58 -7.37 -14.02
CA THR A 239 3.17 -7.54 -14.38
C THR A 239 2.76 -9.00 -14.39
N GLN A 240 3.60 -9.90 -14.93
CA GLN A 240 3.32 -11.34 -14.92
C GLN A 240 3.25 -11.91 -13.49
N GLN A 241 4.19 -11.52 -12.63
CA GLN A 241 4.21 -11.96 -11.23
C GLN A 241 3.00 -11.43 -10.44
N VAL A 242 2.65 -10.15 -10.63
CA VAL A 242 1.46 -9.55 -10.01
C VAL A 242 0.20 -10.28 -10.45
N LYS A 243 0.03 -10.60 -11.74
CA LYS A 243 -1.11 -11.40 -12.24
C LYS A 243 -1.19 -12.76 -11.54
N SER A 244 -0.07 -13.46 -11.39
CA SER A 244 -0.04 -14.76 -10.70
C SER A 244 -0.45 -14.64 -9.22
N ILE A 245 0.02 -13.60 -8.53
CA ILE A 245 -0.34 -13.34 -7.13
C ILE A 245 -1.83 -13.00 -7.02
N VAL A 246 -2.36 -12.12 -7.87
CA VAL A 246 -3.79 -11.75 -7.87
C VAL A 246 -4.68 -12.96 -8.13
N ALA A 247 -4.31 -13.83 -9.08
CA ALA A 247 -5.04 -15.07 -9.34
C ALA A 247 -5.13 -15.94 -8.08
N LYS A 248 -4.00 -16.18 -7.40
CA LYS A 248 -3.95 -16.96 -6.15
C LYS A 248 -4.74 -16.32 -5.00
N LEU A 249 -4.73 -14.99 -4.91
CA LEU A 249 -5.53 -14.25 -3.93
C LEU A 249 -7.02 -14.41 -4.20
N SER A 250 -7.43 -14.31 -5.47
CA SER A 250 -8.84 -14.40 -5.86
C SER A 250 -9.50 -15.73 -5.48
N GLU A 251 -8.73 -16.82 -5.45
CA GLU A 251 -9.21 -18.15 -5.04
C GLU A 251 -9.59 -18.24 -3.56
N ASN A 252 -9.01 -17.39 -2.71
CA ASN A 252 -9.11 -17.49 -1.24
C ASN A 252 -9.90 -16.34 -0.60
N ILE A 253 -10.36 -15.38 -1.41
CA ILE A 253 -11.01 -14.17 -0.94
C ILE A 253 -12.54 -14.33 -0.94
N ASN A 254 -13.19 -13.87 0.14
CA ASN A 254 -14.64 -13.68 0.14
C ASN A 254 -14.98 -12.45 -0.72
N SER A 255 -15.41 -12.70 -1.95
CA SER A 255 -15.73 -11.65 -2.94
C SER A 255 -16.77 -10.66 -2.42
N THR A 256 -17.81 -11.13 -1.73
CA THR A 256 -18.86 -10.26 -1.16
C THR A 256 -18.30 -9.23 -0.20
N ASN A 257 -17.40 -9.62 0.71
CA ASN A 257 -16.80 -8.68 1.66
C ASN A 257 -15.87 -7.69 0.95
N VAL A 258 -15.14 -8.14 -0.07
CA VAL A 258 -14.29 -7.27 -0.88
C VAL A 258 -15.10 -6.24 -1.65
N PHE A 259 -16.24 -6.60 -2.23
CA PHE A 259 -17.11 -5.65 -2.92
C PHE A 259 -17.69 -4.59 -1.97
N LYS A 260 -18.13 -4.98 -0.77
CA LYS A 260 -18.58 -4.03 0.25
C LYS A 260 -17.47 -3.08 0.70
N ALA A 261 -16.28 -3.62 0.97
CA ALA A 261 -15.11 -2.82 1.33
C ALA A 261 -14.73 -1.86 0.20
N ARG A 262 -14.78 -2.33 -1.05
CA ARG A 262 -14.52 -1.51 -2.24
C ARG A 262 -15.50 -0.35 -2.34
N GLN A 263 -16.80 -0.58 -2.15
CA GLN A 263 -17.80 0.50 -2.17
C GLN A 263 -17.49 1.58 -1.12
N ALA A 264 -17.15 1.18 0.11
CA ALA A 264 -16.75 2.12 1.16
C ALA A 264 -15.48 2.90 0.80
N ILE A 265 -14.48 2.24 0.19
CA ILE A 265 -13.26 2.89 -0.30
C ILE A 265 -13.55 3.84 -1.46
N ASP A 266 -14.45 3.49 -2.37
CA ASP A 266 -14.81 4.32 -3.52
C ASP A 266 -15.45 5.64 -3.05
N HIS A 267 -16.26 5.65 -1.99
CA HIS A 267 -16.75 6.88 -1.38
C HIS A 267 -15.63 7.77 -0.83
N ILE A 268 -14.65 7.19 -0.11
CA ILE A 268 -13.49 7.95 0.41
C ILE A 268 -12.67 8.52 -0.74
N LYS A 269 -12.44 7.70 -1.77
CA LYS A 269 -11.68 8.07 -2.97
C LYS A 269 -12.35 9.23 -3.72
N ASN A 270 -13.68 9.28 -3.80
CA ASN A 270 -14.39 10.40 -4.42
C ASN A 270 -14.11 11.71 -3.69
N GLY A 271 -14.17 11.73 -2.35
CA GLY A 271 -13.81 12.92 -1.56
C GLY A 271 -12.36 13.37 -1.77
N ILE A 272 -11.42 12.41 -1.93
CA ILE A 272 -10.02 12.72 -2.27
C ILE A 272 -9.94 13.35 -3.67
N TRP A 273 -10.64 12.82 -4.67
CA TRP A 273 -10.65 13.38 -6.02
C TRP A 273 -11.26 14.77 -6.07
N GLU A 274 -12.35 15.01 -5.36
CA GLU A 274 -12.96 16.34 -5.27
C GLU A 274 -11.97 17.36 -4.69
N ALA A 275 -11.31 17.03 -3.58
CA ALA A 275 -10.28 17.88 -2.98
C ALA A 275 -9.10 18.11 -3.93
N TRP A 276 -8.69 17.06 -4.67
CA TRP A 276 -7.63 17.14 -5.67
C TRP A 276 -8.00 18.06 -6.85
N PHE A 277 -9.18 17.87 -7.44
CA PHE A 277 -9.65 18.69 -8.56
C PHE A 277 -9.87 20.15 -8.18
N ALA A 278 -10.36 20.41 -6.96
CA ALA A 278 -10.43 21.76 -6.42
C ALA A 278 -9.05 22.44 -6.42
N ARG A 279 -7.99 21.70 -6.08
CA ARG A 279 -6.60 22.20 -6.11
C ARG A 279 -6.05 22.36 -7.53
N LEU A 280 -6.42 21.49 -8.47
CA LEU A 280 -6.00 21.58 -9.87
C LEU A 280 -6.57 22.80 -10.61
N SER A 281 -7.74 23.28 -10.21
CA SER A 281 -8.44 24.39 -10.88
C SER A 281 -7.64 25.71 -10.94
N GLY A 282 -6.55 25.83 -10.19
CA GLY A 282 -5.65 26.99 -10.18
C GLY A 282 -4.27 26.77 -10.84
N ASN A 283 -3.96 25.59 -11.37
CA ASN A 283 -2.64 25.30 -11.96
C ASN A 283 -2.74 24.62 -13.34
N TYR A 284 -2.55 25.41 -14.40
CA TYR A 284 -2.71 24.96 -15.79
C TYR A 284 -1.71 23.86 -16.19
N ASP A 285 -0.47 23.93 -15.71
CA ASP A 285 0.56 22.95 -16.08
C ASP A 285 0.22 21.57 -15.52
N ILE A 286 -0.16 21.49 -14.24
CA ILE A 286 -0.56 20.23 -13.61
C ILE A 286 -1.86 19.72 -14.24
N LEU A 287 -2.80 20.61 -14.55
CA LEU A 287 -4.04 20.24 -15.23
C LEU A 287 -3.76 19.59 -16.60
N SER A 288 -2.85 20.17 -17.39
CA SER A 288 -2.50 19.63 -18.71
C SER A 288 -1.89 18.22 -18.63
N GLN A 289 -0.97 18.00 -17.69
CA GLN A 289 -0.38 16.68 -17.45
C GLN A 289 -1.43 15.68 -16.96
N SER A 290 -2.32 16.12 -16.07
CA SER A 290 -3.41 15.31 -15.54
C SER A 290 -4.38 14.89 -16.65
N ILE A 291 -4.68 15.76 -17.60
CA ILE A 291 -5.53 15.46 -18.76
C ILE A 291 -4.87 14.39 -19.64
N SER A 292 -3.57 14.50 -19.93
CA SER A 292 -2.86 13.47 -20.71
C SER A 292 -2.91 12.10 -20.03
N LEU A 293 -2.61 12.05 -18.73
CA LEU A 293 -2.69 10.82 -17.93
C LEU A 293 -4.13 10.29 -17.88
N TRP A 294 -5.12 11.18 -17.84
CA TRP A 294 -6.53 10.80 -17.87
C TRP A 294 -6.92 10.14 -19.19
N PHE A 295 -6.44 10.64 -20.34
CA PHE A 295 -6.68 9.98 -21.64
C PHE A 295 -6.03 8.59 -21.70
N ASP A 296 -4.78 8.45 -21.26
CA ASP A 296 -4.10 7.15 -21.21
C ASP A 296 -4.85 6.15 -20.32
N LYS A 297 -5.28 6.61 -19.14
CA LYS A 297 -6.08 5.80 -18.21
C LYS A 297 -7.46 5.48 -18.76
N THR A 298 -8.10 6.41 -19.46
CA THR A 298 -9.40 6.21 -20.10
C THR A 298 -9.28 5.15 -21.19
N ASN A 299 -8.25 5.21 -22.02
CA ASN A 299 -7.97 4.17 -23.03
C ASN A 299 -7.76 2.79 -22.39
N GLN A 300 -7.03 2.71 -21.28
CA GLN A 300 -6.89 1.46 -20.53
C GLN A 300 -8.21 0.97 -19.94
N THR A 301 -9.01 1.88 -19.39
CA THR A 301 -10.35 1.59 -18.86
C THR A 301 -11.27 1.08 -19.96
N ILE A 302 -11.28 1.71 -21.14
CA ILE A 302 -12.06 1.26 -22.30
C ILE A 302 -11.69 -0.18 -22.68
N ARG A 303 -10.39 -0.51 -22.71
CA ARG A 303 -9.94 -1.89 -22.98
C ARG A 303 -10.41 -2.88 -21.91
N GLN A 304 -10.35 -2.49 -20.64
CA GLN A 304 -10.83 -3.32 -19.53
C GLN A 304 -12.35 -3.49 -19.56
N THR A 305 -13.10 -2.42 -19.84
CA THR A 305 -14.55 -2.45 -20.01
C THR A 305 -14.92 -3.32 -21.20
N SER A 306 -14.21 -3.24 -22.33
CA SER A 306 -14.43 -4.13 -23.48
C SER A 306 -14.27 -5.61 -23.10
N GLN A 307 -13.23 -5.95 -22.32
CA GLN A 307 -13.06 -7.31 -21.80
C GLN A 307 -14.20 -7.72 -20.86
N LEU A 308 -14.64 -6.82 -19.99
CA LEU A 308 -15.79 -7.05 -19.11
C LEU A 308 -17.08 -7.25 -19.93
N THR A 309 -17.31 -6.44 -20.95
CA THR A 309 -18.48 -6.56 -21.84
C THR A 309 -18.48 -7.89 -22.56
N ALA A 310 -17.33 -8.37 -23.05
CA ALA A 310 -17.22 -9.71 -23.62
C ALA A 310 -17.58 -10.80 -22.60
N MET A 311 -17.12 -10.67 -21.34
CA MET A 311 -17.53 -11.60 -20.28
C MET A 311 -19.02 -11.52 -19.93
N LEU A 312 -19.64 -10.35 -20.05
CA LEU A 312 -21.07 -10.17 -19.85
C LEU A 312 -21.89 -10.79 -20.99
N ASP A 313 -21.38 -10.73 -22.22
CA ASP A 313 -22.00 -11.37 -23.40
C ASP A 313 -21.98 -12.90 -23.26
N ASP A 314 -20.93 -13.45 -22.63
CA ASP A 314 -20.83 -14.88 -22.33
C ASP A 314 -21.76 -15.34 -21.17
N LEU A 315 -22.48 -14.43 -20.48
CA LEU A 315 -23.37 -14.81 -19.40
C LEU A 315 -24.69 -15.41 -19.92
N PRO A 316 -25.25 -16.43 -19.23
CA PRO A 316 -26.60 -16.91 -19.54
C PRO A 316 -27.67 -15.80 -19.38
N ASP A 317 -28.63 -15.75 -20.32
CA ASP A 317 -29.67 -14.70 -20.42
C ASP A 317 -30.39 -14.40 -19.09
N ASN A 318 -30.66 -15.43 -18.29
CA ASN A 318 -31.34 -15.29 -17.02
C ASN A 318 -30.51 -14.50 -15.99
N HIS A 319 -29.19 -14.71 -15.97
CA HIS A 319 -28.27 -13.97 -15.12
C HIS A 319 -28.01 -12.56 -15.65
N PHE A 320 -27.87 -12.41 -16.97
CA PHE A 320 -27.70 -11.09 -17.59
C PHE A 320 -28.88 -10.16 -17.23
N LYS A 321 -30.11 -10.64 -17.41
CA LYS A 321 -31.32 -9.86 -17.11
C LYS A 321 -31.44 -9.48 -15.64
N GLN A 322 -31.09 -10.40 -14.73
CA GLN A 322 -31.15 -10.14 -13.29
C GLN A 322 -30.09 -9.13 -12.85
N THR A 323 -28.85 -9.29 -13.32
CA THR A 323 -27.71 -8.46 -12.91
C THR A 323 -27.79 -7.06 -13.53
N ILE A 324 -28.00 -6.94 -14.84
CA ILE A 324 -28.02 -5.63 -15.50
C ILE A 324 -29.35 -4.91 -15.27
N GLY A 325 -30.48 -5.63 -15.36
CA GLY A 325 -31.81 -5.03 -15.25
C GLY A 325 -32.09 -4.38 -13.90
N SER A 326 -31.52 -4.89 -12.81
CA SER A 326 -31.66 -4.30 -11.48
C SER A 326 -30.70 -3.12 -11.26
N GLN A 327 -29.47 -3.21 -11.77
CA GLN A 327 -28.44 -2.19 -11.54
C GLN A 327 -28.61 -0.94 -12.42
N CYS A 328 -29.19 -1.06 -13.62
CA CYS A 328 -29.44 0.11 -14.47
C CYS A 328 -30.40 1.13 -13.83
N GLN A 329 -31.20 0.74 -12.83
CA GLN A 329 -32.10 1.65 -12.11
C GLN A 329 -31.37 2.50 -11.06
N GLU A 330 -30.18 2.08 -10.63
CA GLU A 330 -29.35 2.79 -9.65
C GLU A 330 -28.45 3.85 -10.31
N LEU A 331 -28.41 3.89 -11.65
CA LEU A 331 -27.64 4.89 -12.39
C LEU A 331 -28.26 6.28 -12.24
N GLU A 332 -27.47 7.22 -11.74
CA GLU A 332 -27.84 8.63 -11.63
C GLU A 332 -27.82 9.30 -13.00
N MET A 333 -28.92 9.14 -13.76
CA MET A 333 -29.06 9.67 -15.13
C MET A 333 -28.85 11.19 -15.21
N THR A 334 -29.07 11.92 -14.12
CA THR A 334 -28.81 13.36 -14.02
C THR A 334 -27.32 13.68 -14.15
N GLU A 335 -26.44 12.98 -13.42
CA GLU A 335 -25.00 13.20 -13.50
C GLU A 335 -24.46 12.84 -14.89
N ILE A 336 -24.98 11.77 -15.50
CA ILE A 336 -24.64 11.38 -16.87
C ILE A 336 -25.03 12.50 -17.85
N ALA A 337 -26.22 13.07 -17.71
CA ALA A 337 -26.67 14.17 -18.55
C ALA A 337 -25.80 15.42 -18.39
N GLU A 338 -25.37 15.74 -17.17
CA GLU A 338 -24.45 16.85 -16.91
C GLU A 338 -23.07 16.63 -17.56
N ILE A 339 -22.51 15.42 -17.43
CA ILE A 339 -21.25 15.06 -18.10
C ILE A 339 -21.39 15.18 -19.62
N LEU A 340 -22.48 14.66 -20.20
CA LEU A 340 -22.72 14.75 -21.65
C LEU A 340 -22.82 16.21 -22.12
N ASN A 341 -23.55 17.05 -21.38
CA ASN A 341 -23.64 18.47 -21.68
C ASN A 341 -22.26 19.15 -21.63
N GLN A 342 -21.44 18.85 -20.63
CA GLN A 342 -20.07 19.37 -20.54
C GLN A 342 -19.21 18.91 -21.71
N LEU A 343 -19.31 17.64 -22.11
CA LEU A 343 -18.60 17.11 -23.28
C LEU A 343 -19.03 17.80 -24.58
N VAL A 344 -20.32 18.07 -24.78
CA VAL A 344 -20.82 18.83 -25.94
C VAL A 344 -20.23 20.25 -25.95
N GLN A 345 -20.20 20.93 -24.80
CA GLN A 345 -19.59 22.27 -24.71
C GLN A 345 -18.08 22.24 -25.01
N LEU A 346 -17.37 21.21 -24.54
CA LEU A 346 -15.97 20.99 -24.86
C LEU A 346 -15.76 20.70 -26.35
N ALA A 347 -16.63 19.91 -26.98
CA ALA A 347 -16.58 19.62 -28.40
C ALA A 347 -16.83 20.87 -29.25
N LEU A 348 -17.82 21.70 -28.89
CA LEU A 348 -18.06 22.99 -29.56
C LEU A 348 -16.85 23.93 -29.43
N ARG A 349 -16.23 23.98 -28.24
CA ARG A 349 -15.00 24.75 -28.04
C ARG A 349 -13.85 24.19 -28.87
N LEU A 350 -13.73 22.87 -28.98
CA LEU A 350 -12.70 22.22 -29.79
C LEU A 350 -12.94 22.46 -31.29
N GLU A 351 -14.18 22.42 -31.77
CA GLU A 351 -14.56 22.77 -33.14
C GLU A 351 -14.08 24.19 -33.49
N GLN A 352 -14.31 25.15 -32.60
CA GLN A 352 -13.93 26.54 -32.80
C GLN A 352 -12.42 26.76 -32.80
N LEU A 353 -11.66 25.96 -32.05
CA LEU A 353 -10.21 26.11 -31.88
C LEU A 353 -9.39 25.24 -32.83
N SER A 354 -9.87 24.04 -33.16
CA SER A 354 -9.16 23.00 -33.91
C SER A 354 -10.15 22.01 -34.53
N PRO A 355 -10.92 22.41 -35.56
CA PRO A 355 -11.95 21.57 -36.18
C PRO A 355 -11.39 20.27 -36.76
N GLU A 356 -10.14 20.26 -37.22
CA GLU A 356 -9.48 19.06 -37.75
C GLU A 356 -9.34 17.95 -36.68
N ALA A 357 -9.05 18.33 -35.43
CA ALA A 357 -8.91 17.39 -34.32
C ALA A 357 -10.26 16.76 -33.94
N LEU A 358 -11.32 17.57 -33.91
CA LEU A 358 -12.68 17.08 -33.66
C LEU A 358 -13.11 16.10 -34.77
N ASN A 359 -12.88 16.46 -36.03
CA ASN A 359 -13.18 15.59 -37.16
C ASN A 359 -12.42 14.27 -37.10
N ALA A 360 -11.12 14.31 -36.78
CA ALA A 360 -10.32 13.09 -36.65
C ALA A 360 -10.88 12.13 -35.58
N VAL A 361 -11.27 12.66 -34.42
CA VAL A 361 -11.89 11.87 -33.34
C VAL A 361 -13.25 11.31 -33.78
N LEU A 362 -14.10 12.13 -34.42
CA LEU A 362 -15.41 11.71 -34.89
C LEU A 362 -15.32 10.60 -35.94
N PHE A 363 -14.44 10.75 -36.93
CA PHE A 363 -14.24 9.72 -37.96
C PHE A 363 -13.70 8.42 -37.36
N GLN A 364 -12.69 8.52 -36.48
CA GLN A 364 -12.15 7.34 -35.81
C GLN A 364 -13.22 6.63 -34.96
N TRP A 365 -14.10 7.39 -34.30
CA TRP A 365 -15.21 6.82 -33.53
C TRP A 365 -16.23 6.14 -34.44
N ILE A 366 -16.69 6.82 -35.50
CA ILE A 366 -17.66 6.27 -36.48
C ILE A 366 -17.10 4.99 -37.13
N ASP A 367 -15.84 4.99 -37.55
CA ASP A 367 -15.19 3.83 -38.18
C ASP A 367 -15.06 2.63 -37.23
N ALA A 368 -15.08 2.86 -35.91
CA ALA A 368 -15.00 1.83 -34.89
C ALA A 368 -16.37 1.25 -34.48
N LEU A 369 -17.48 1.86 -34.92
CA LEU A 369 -18.83 1.40 -34.59
C LEU A 369 -19.23 0.20 -35.46
N ASP A 370 -19.80 -0.83 -34.83
CA ASP A 370 -20.46 -1.93 -35.53
C ASP A 370 -21.83 -1.46 -36.03
N THR A 371 -21.88 -1.10 -37.32
CA THR A 371 -23.09 -0.56 -37.95
C THR A 371 -24.23 -1.57 -38.01
N ASP A 372 -23.93 -2.87 -38.05
CA ASP A 372 -24.96 -3.92 -38.14
C ASP A 372 -25.64 -4.11 -36.79
N ALA A 373 -24.86 -4.18 -35.70
CA ALA A 373 -25.38 -4.25 -34.35
C ALA A 373 -26.18 -2.98 -33.98
N ILE A 374 -25.69 -1.80 -34.37
CA ILE A 374 -26.41 -0.53 -34.19
C ILE A 374 -27.73 -0.54 -34.96
N GLY A 375 -27.76 -1.09 -36.18
CA GLY A 375 -28.98 -1.24 -36.96
C GLY A 375 -30.04 -2.06 -36.23
N GLU A 376 -29.66 -3.22 -35.71
CA GLU A 376 -30.58 -4.11 -34.99
C GLU A 376 -31.11 -3.48 -33.68
N ILE A 377 -30.25 -2.80 -32.93
CA ILE A 377 -30.64 -2.08 -31.71
C ILE A 377 -31.53 -0.88 -32.07
N SER A 378 -31.20 -0.15 -33.14
CA SER A 378 -31.96 0.99 -33.61
C SER A 378 -33.39 0.58 -33.94
N ASP A 379 -33.62 -0.53 -34.64
CA ASP A 379 -34.98 -1.00 -34.94
C ASP A 379 -35.82 -1.28 -33.68
N LYS A 380 -35.17 -1.83 -32.64
CA LYS A 380 -35.84 -2.19 -31.38
C LYS A 380 -36.05 -0.98 -30.46
N LEU A 381 -35.13 -0.03 -30.46
CA LEU A 381 -35.15 1.15 -29.59
C LEU A 381 -35.68 2.41 -30.27
N ALA A 382 -35.83 2.45 -31.60
CA ALA A 382 -36.17 3.65 -32.35
C ALA A 382 -37.44 4.29 -31.81
N SER A 383 -38.54 3.53 -31.62
CA SER A 383 -39.79 4.13 -31.15
C SER A 383 -39.68 4.71 -29.73
N PRO A 384 -39.22 3.98 -28.70
CA PRO A 384 -39.03 4.55 -27.36
C PRO A 384 -38.01 5.70 -27.30
N LEU A 385 -36.90 5.55 -28.02
CA LEU A 385 -35.78 6.49 -27.98
C LEU A 385 -36.12 7.77 -28.76
N MET A 386 -36.84 7.67 -29.90
CA MET A 386 -37.36 8.84 -30.62
C MET A 386 -38.39 9.61 -29.78
N GLN A 387 -39.20 8.94 -28.97
CA GLN A 387 -40.13 9.62 -28.06
C GLN A 387 -39.38 10.36 -26.95
N ALA A 388 -38.38 9.72 -26.33
CA ALA A 388 -37.57 10.33 -25.28
C ALA A 388 -36.69 11.48 -25.79
N LEU A 389 -36.10 11.31 -26.99
CA LEU A 389 -35.22 12.29 -27.62
C LEU A 389 -35.96 13.30 -28.50
N ALA A 390 -37.29 13.22 -28.64
CA ALA A 390 -38.06 14.13 -29.49
C ALA A 390 -37.71 15.62 -29.30
N PRO A 391 -37.51 16.14 -28.06
CA PRO A 391 -37.11 17.53 -27.86
C PRO A 391 -35.73 17.87 -28.45
N ILE A 392 -34.77 16.95 -28.34
CA ILE A 392 -33.41 17.12 -28.88
C ILE A 392 -33.44 17.00 -30.40
N ILE A 393 -34.12 15.97 -30.92
CA ILE A 393 -34.28 15.73 -32.36
C ILE A 393 -34.95 16.91 -33.02
N GLN A 394 -35.99 17.51 -32.44
CA GLN A 394 -36.61 18.72 -33.01
C GLN A 394 -35.63 19.89 -33.14
N GLY A 395 -34.66 20.00 -32.23
CA GLY A 395 -33.61 21.03 -32.29
C GLY A 395 -32.54 20.78 -33.35
N ILE A 396 -32.18 19.51 -33.61
CA ILE A 396 -31.08 19.16 -34.53
C ILE A 396 -31.54 18.61 -35.89
N ALA A 397 -32.79 18.16 -36.01
CA ALA A 397 -33.33 17.50 -37.19
C ALA A 397 -33.20 18.34 -38.46
N PRO A 398 -33.46 19.67 -38.46
CA PRO A 398 -33.25 20.47 -39.66
C PRO A 398 -31.81 20.36 -40.17
N SER A 399 -30.82 20.49 -39.29
CA SER A 399 -29.41 20.41 -39.63
C SER A 399 -29.00 19.00 -40.09
N LEU A 400 -29.50 17.95 -39.41
CA LEU A 400 -29.24 16.56 -39.81
C LEU A 400 -29.87 16.21 -41.15
N ILE A 401 -31.12 16.63 -41.40
CA ILE A 401 -31.80 16.41 -42.68
C ILE A 401 -31.03 17.11 -43.78
N HIS A 402 -30.58 18.36 -43.57
CA HIS A 402 -29.74 19.07 -44.54
C HIS A 402 -28.44 18.32 -44.81
N ALA A 403 -27.68 17.97 -43.77
CA ALA A 403 -26.41 17.25 -43.92
C ALA A 403 -26.59 15.89 -44.61
N PHE A 404 -27.67 15.15 -44.29
CA PHE A 404 -27.99 13.88 -44.93
C PHE A 404 -28.39 14.06 -46.39
N CYS A 405 -29.20 15.08 -46.70
CA CYS A 405 -29.55 15.42 -48.09
C CYS A 405 -28.31 15.80 -48.90
N ASP A 406 -27.38 16.54 -48.32
CA ASP A 406 -26.13 16.96 -48.96
C ASP A 406 -25.19 15.76 -49.17
N ALA A 407 -25.06 14.88 -48.18
CA ALA A 407 -24.25 13.66 -48.28
C ALA A 407 -24.80 12.68 -49.35
N MET A 408 -26.12 12.58 -49.45
CA MET A 408 -26.79 11.68 -50.39
C MET A 408 -27.11 12.34 -51.74
N ALA A 409 -26.79 13.63 -51.94
CA ALA A 409 -27.03 14.33 -53.21
C ALA A 409 -26.25 13.72 -54.39
N GLY A 410 -25.22 12.92 -54.12
CA GLY A 410 -24.48 12.13 -55.11
C GLY A 410 -25.13 10.79 -55.48
N ASP A 411 -26.16 10.33 -54.76
CA ASP A 411 -26.89 9.08 -55.02
C ASP A 411 -28.18 9.36 -55.82
N GLU A 412 -28.19 8.92 -57.07
CA GLU A 412 -29.28 9.15 -58.02
C GLU A 412 -30.60 8.51 -57.58
N GLN A 413 -30.57 7.39 -56.85
CA GLN A 413 -31.78 6.72 -56.33
C GLN A 413 -32.38 7.49 -55.16
N PHE A 414 -31.53 8.02 -54.28
CA PHE A 414 -31.97 8.84 -53.17
C PHE A 414 -32.55 10.19 -53.63
N ALA A 415 -31.95 10.80 -54.66
CA ALA A 415 -32.48 12.03 -55.27
C ALA A 415 -33.91 11.84 -55.83
N ILE A 416 -34.23 10.65 -56.35
CA ILE A 416 -35.58 10.31 -56.82
C ILE A 416 -36.54 10.15 -55.63
N ALA A 417 -36.12 9.46 -54.56
CA ALA A 417 -36.93 9.29 -53.35
C ALA A 417 -37.23 10.63 -52.65
N LEU A 418 -36.24 11.52 -52.56
CA LEU A 418 -36.40 12.89 -52.03
C LEU A 418 -37.40 13.73 -52.83
N ARG A 419 -37.38 13.61 -54.17
CA ARG A 419 -38.36 14.29 -55.04
C ARG A 419 -39.77 13.74 -54.86
N GLN A 420 -39.92 12.45 -54.54
CA GLN A 420 -41.22 11.84 -54.22
C GLN A 420 -41.71 12.29 -52.85
N LEU A 421 -40.86 12.25 -51.82
CA LEU A 421 -41.18 12.76 -50.48
C LEU A 421 -41.57 14.24 -50.50
N LYS A 422 -40.85 15.09 -51.24
CA LYS A 422 -41.16 16.52 -51.37
C LYS A 422 -42.47 16.78 -52.14
N LYS A 423 -42.95 15.82 -52.94
CA LYS A 423 -44.28 15.86 -53.57
C LYS A 423 -45.39 15.45 -52.62
N GLU A 424 -45.13 14.48 -51.75
CA GLU A 424 -46.12 13.94 -50.80
C GLU A 424 -46.25 14.79 -49.53
N PHE A 425 -45.15 15.44 -49.12
CA PHE A 425 -45.08 16.30 -47.94
C PHE A 425 -44.49 17.66 -48.35
N PRO A 426 -45.29 18.54 -48.96
CA PRO A 426 -44.88 19.93 -49.16
C PRO A 426 -44.76 20.58 -47.78
N LEU A 427 -43.52 20.72 -47.32
CA LEU A 427 -43.17 21.50 -46.12
C LEU A 427 -43.68 22.95 -46.24
#